data_AF-A0A0N4TBC4-F1
#
_entry.id   AF-A0A0N4TBC4-F1
#
_cell.length_a   1.000
_cell.length_b   1.000
_cell.length_c   1.000
_cell.angle_alpha   90.00
_cell.angle_beta   90.00
_cell.angle_gamma   90.00
#
_symmetry.space_group_name_H-M   'P 1'
#
loop_
_entity.id
_entity.type
_entity.pdbx_description
1 polymer ?
#
loop_
_entity_poly.entity_id
_entity_poly.type
_entity_poly.pdbx_seq_one_letter_code
_entity_poly.pdbx_strand_id
1 'polypeptide(L)'
;LNGKKNDWEAVILIPFINEDRLLQAVAIKDSLLTDEERQRNMHGPHLLFGYDPSSSHILKSTFPDIFPDIQDCAVKIEKIEMNQFRIPRNRIVHGLLPGVKLDVVFPGFPTLKHIPHIAELLFADIKLFQQPSKNQSMILKIGNRPELEKI
;
A
#
# COMPACT_ATOMS: atom_id res chain seq x y z
N LEU A 1 -3.99 25.35 -19.08
CA LEU A 1 -4.08 24.54 -17.84
C LEU A 1 -5.52 24.40 -17.29
N ASN A 2 -6.62 24.41 -18.06
CA ASN A 2 -8.00 24.15 -17.56
C ASN A 2 -8.35 24.69 -16.14
N GLY A 3 -7.95 25.93 -15.81
CA GLY A 3 -8.16 26.53 -14.48
C GLY A 3 -7.24 26.02 -13.34
N LYS A 4 -6.33 25.10 -13.62
CA LYS A 4 -5.24 24.68 -12.73
C LYS A 4 -4.07 25.64 -12.77
N LYS A 5 -3.46 25.85 -11.60
CA LYS A 5 -2.36 26.79 -11.44
C LYS A 5 -1.01 26.16 -11.76
N ASN A 6 -0.86 24.86 -11.52
CA ASN A 6 0.41 24.17 -11.70
C ASN A 6 0.40 23.30 -12.95
N ASP A 7 1.53 23.26 -13.67
CA ASP A 7 1.66 22.49 -14.91
C ASP A 7 1.53 20.98 -14.71
N TRP A 8 1.92 20.45 -13.54
CA TRP A 8 1.78 19.02 -13.22
C TRP A 8 0.32 18.59 -12.98
N GLU A 9 -0.61 19.54 -12.84
CA GLU A 9 -2.06 19.27 -12.81
C GLU A 9 -2.69 19.37 -14.20
N ALA A 10 -1.91 19.68 -15.23
CA ALA A 10 -2.42 19.86 -16.58
C ALA A 10 -3.00 18.56 -17.14
N VAL A 11 -4.02 18.71 -18.00
CA VAL A 11 -4.48 17.62 -18.84
C VAL A 11 -3.43 17.38 -19.92
N ILE A 12 -2.86 16.18 -19.94
CA ILE A 12 -1.91 15.75 -20.96
C ILE A 12 -2.71 15.13 -22.11
N LEU A 13 -2.62 15.75 -23.28
CA LEU A 13 -3.28 15.29 -24.50
C LEU A 13 -2.33 14.39 -25.29
N ILE A 14 -2.29 13.11 -24.95
CA ILE A 14 -1.62 12.06 -25.74
C ILE A 14 -2.66 11.09 -26.31
N PRO A 15 -2.42 10.53 -27.51
CA PRO A 15 -3.31 9.51 -28.05
C PRO A 15 -3.29 8.26 -27.15
N PHE A 16 -4.45 7.64 -26.97
CA PHE A 16 -4.51 6.32 -26.36
C PHE A 16 -3.96 5.26 -27.32
N ILE A 17 -3.21 4.31 -26.76
CA ILE A 17 -2.65 3.19 -27.53
C ILE A 17 -3.80 2.28 -27.99
N ASN A 18 -3.75 1.89 -29.26
CA ASN A 18 -4.60 0.83 -29.79
C ASN A 18 -3.91 -0.52 -29.57
N GLU A 19 -4.54 -1.42 -28.82
CA GLU A 19 -3.96 -2.71 -28.41
C GLU A 19 -3.61 -3.59 -29.60
N ASP A 20 -4.55 -3.82 -30.53
CA ASP A 20 -4.33 -4.67 -31.70
C ASP A 20 -3.15 -4.16 -32.56
N ARG A 21 -3.09 -2.84 -32.78
CA ARG A 21 -1.99 -2.21 -33.54
C ARG A 21 -0.65 -2.39 -32.84
N LEU A 22 -0.62 -2.30 -31.51
CA LEU A 22 0.60 -2.52 -30.74
C LEU A 22 1.05 -3.97 -30.81
N LEU A 23 0.13 -4.92 -30.58
CA LEU A 23 0.44 -6.36 -30.58
C LEU A 23 0.95 -6.82 -31.95
N GLN A 24 0.35 -6.35 -33.05
CA GLN A 24 0.85 -6.62 -34.41
C GLN A 24 2.28 -6.09 -34.62
N ALA A 25 2.58 -4.88 -34.14
CA ALA A 25 3.92 -4.30 -34.26
C ALA A 25 4.96 -5.07 -33.41
N VAL A 26 4.58 -5.50 -32.20
CA VAL A 26 5.46 -6.29 -31.31
C VAL A 26 5.73 -7.68 -31.89
N ALA A 27 4.72 -8.34 -32.46
CA ALA A 27 4.84 -9.69 -33.01
C ALA A 27 5.93 -9.80 -34.10
N ILE A 28 6.14 -8.74 -34.89
CA ILE A 28 7.19 -8.68 -35.93
C ILE A 28 8.60 -8.74 -35.32
N LYS A 29 8.76 -8.34 -34.05
CA LYS A 29 10.04 -8.26 -33.35
C LYS A 29 10.27 -9.37 -32.33
N ASP A 30 9.23 -10.13 -31.99
CA ASP A 30 9.26 -11.13 -30.92
C ASP A 30 10.33 -12.23 -31.17
N SER A 31 10.52 -12.64 -32.42
CA SER A 31 11.55 -13.62 -32.79
C SER A 31 12.98 -13.13 -32.57
N LEU A 32 13.20 -11.81 -32.45
CA LEU A 32 14.51 -11.20 -32.24
C LEU A 32 14.95 -11.20 -30.78
N LEU A 33 14.03 -11.51 -29.84
CA LEU A 33 14.36 -11.59 -28.42
C LEU A 33 15.33 -12.75 -28.17
N THR A 34 16.34 -12.48 -27.34
CA THR A 34 17.19 -13.53 -26.78
C THR A 34 16.41 -14.41 -25.81
N ASP A 35 16.91 -15.60 -25.50
CA ASP A 35 16.24 -16.50 -24.57
C ASP A 35 16.12 -15.89 -23.16
N GLU A 36 17.13 -15.16 -22.71
CA GLU A 36 17.08 -14.42 -21.43
C GLU A 36 15.98 -13.36 -21.43
N GLU A 37 15.87 -12.57 -22.50
CA GLU A 37 14.83 -11.55 -22.63
C GLU A 37 13.43 -12.17 -22.66
N ARG A 38 13.26 -13.31 -23.36
CA ARG A 38 11.98 -14.04 -23.37
C ARG A 38 11.64 -14.55 -21.97
N GLN A 39 12.58 -15.15 -21.26
CA GLN A 39 12.34 -15.64 -19.89
C GLN A 39 11.94 -14.50 -18.93
N ARG A 40 12.58 -13.32 -19.05
CA ARG A 40 12.21 -12.14 -18.25
C ARG A 40 10.84 -11.55 -18.63
N ASN A 41 10.40 -11.74 -19.87
CA ASN A 41 9.12 -11.26 -20.38
C ASN A 41 7.93 -12.20 -20.07
N MET A 42 8.08 -13.13 -19.11
CA MET A 42 7.02 -14.05 -18.68
C MET A 42 6.45 -13.66 -17.31
N HIS A 43 5.20 -14.05 -17.06
CA HIS A 43 4.64 -13.96 -15.72
C HIS A 43 5.29 -14.98 -14.78
N GLY A 44 5.69 -14.53 -13.59
CA GLY A 44 6.28 -15.36 -12.55
C GLY A 44 5.36 -15.62 -11.36
N PRO A 45 5.73 -16.56 -10.48
CA PRO A 45 5.03 -16.80 -9.23
C PRO A 45 5.31 -15.70 -8.20
N HIS A 46 4.53 -15.65 -7.13
CA HIS A 46 4.91 -14.97 -5.90
C HIS A 46 5.97 -15.78 -5.15
N LEU A 47 6.80 -15.12 -4.35
CA LEU A 47 7.82 -15.75 -3.53
C LEU A 47 7.51 -15.50 -2.05
N LEU A 48 7.31 -16.56 -1.29
CA LEU A 48 7.18 -16.51 0.17
C LEU A 48 8.52 -16.89 0.80
N PHE A 49 9.05 -15.98 1.60
CA PHE A 49 10.29 -16.18 2.35
C PHE A 49 9.92 -16.53 3.79
N GLY A 50 10.37 -17.68 4.26
CA GLY A 50 10.20 -18.12 5.64
C GLY A 50 11.54 -18.47 6.26
N TYR A 51 11.65 -18.30 7.58
CA TYR A 51 12.79 -18.85 8.32
C TYR A 51 12.60 -20.37 8.47
N ASP A 52 13.64 -21.13 8.14
CA ASP A 52 13.67 -22.58 8.30
C ASP A 52 15.05 -22.99 8.87
N PRO A 53 15.12 -23.34 10.17
CA PRO A 53 16.38 -23.74 10.79
C PRO A 53 16.94 -25.06 10.26
N SER A 54 16.14 -25.84 9.52
CA SER A 54 16.57 -27.10 8.89
C SER A 54 17.15 -26.89 7.50
N SER A 55 16.88 -25.73 6.88
CA SER A 55 17.54 -25.30 5.65
C SER A 55 18.83 -24.59 6.04
N SER A 56 19.99 -25.14 5.71
CA SER A 56 21.25 -24.39 5.73
C SER A 56 21.94 -24.57 4.39
N HIS A 57 22.11 -23.48 3.67
CA HIS A 57 22.78 -23.47 2.38
C HIS A 57 23.58 -22.16 2.22
N ILE A 58 24.61 -22.23 1.39
CA ILE A 58 25.39 -21.04 1.04
C ILE A 58 24.61 -20.26 -0.03
N LEU A 59 24.21 -19.04 0.28
CA LEU A 59 23.64 -18.10 -0.68
C LEU A 59 24.75 -17.23 -1.25
N LYS A 60 25.00 -17.38 -2.55
CA LYS A 60 25.97 -16.56 -3.27
C LYS A 60 25.47 -15.14 -3.44
N SER A 61 26.35 -14.18 -3.21
CA SER A 61 26.06 -12.78 -3.45
C SER A 61 25.91 -12.50 -4.94
N THR A 62 24.86 -11.76 -5.30
CA THR A 62 24.71 -11.21 -6.66
C THR A 62 25.64 -10.03 -6.91
N PHE A 63 26.33 -9.53 -5.87
CA PHE A 63 27.34 -8.49 -6.00
C PHE A 63 28.52 -8.74 -5.05
N PRO A 64 29.40 -9.72 -5.39
CA PRO A 64 30.46 -10.22 -4.50
C PRO A 64 31.47 -9.15 -4.06
N ASP A 65 31.70 -8.13 -4.89
CA ASP A 65 32.66 -7.05 -4.60
C ASP A 65 32.21 -6.16 -3.43
N ILE A 66 30.91 -6.16 -3.10
CA ILE A 66 30.33 -5.34 -2.02
C ILE A 66 29.79 -6.22 -0.89
N PHE A 67 29.10 -7.30 -1.23
CA PHE A 67 28.43 -8.17 -0.25
C PHE A 67 29.02 -9.57 -0.29
N PRO A 68 29.46 -10.13 0.86
CA PRO A 68 29.96 -11.50 0.91
C PRO A 68 28.81 -12.51 0.78
N ASP A 69 29.17 -13.74 0.44
CA ASP A 69 28.25 -14.89 0.45
C ASP A 69 27.74 -15.17 1.87
N ILE A 70 26.46 -15.49 1.99
CA ILE A 70 25.86 -15.90 3.27
C ILE A 70 26.07 -17.40 3.43
N GLN A 71 26.87 -17.81 4.40
CA GLN A 71 27.27 -19.21 4.57
C GLN A 71 26.13 -20.10 5.10
N ASP A 72 25.43 -19.64 6.15
CA ASP A 72 24.35 -20.38 6.81
C ASP A 72 22.99 -19.70 6.55
N CYS A 73 22.54 -19.70 5.30
CA CYS A 73 21.25 -19.12 4.95
C CYS A 73 20.11 -20.03 5.42
N ALA A 74 19.43 -19.62 6.49
CA ALA A 74 18.27 -20.31 7.07
C ALA A 74 16.92 -19.84 6.49
N VAL A 75 16.89 -19.52 5.20
CA VAL A 75 15.69 -19.03 4.52
C VAL A 75 15.16 -20.07 3.55
N LYS A 76 13.91 -20.45 3.72
CA LYS A 76 13.16 -21.24 2.75
C LYS A 76 12.37 -20.31 1.83
N ILE A 77 12.47 -20.56 0.52
CA ILE A 77 11.70 -19.84 -0.50
C ILE A 77 10.65 -20.79 -1.07
N GLU A 78 9.38 -20.44 -0.88
CA GLU A 78 8.26 -21.15 -1.46
C GLU A 78 7.67 -20.35 -2.62
N LYS A 79 7.52 -20.99 -3.78
CA LYS A 79 6.85 -20.39 -4.94
C LYS A 79 5.35 -20.56 -4.77
N ILE A 80 4.62 -19.46 -4.79
CA ILE A 80 3.17 -19.44 -4.75
C ILE A 80 2.68 -19.04 -6.15
N GLU A 81 1.86 -19.89 -6.77
CA GLU A 81 1.34 -19.67 -8.12
C GLU A 81 0.64 -18.31 -8.26
N MET A 82 0.81 -17.68 -9.43
CA MET A 82 0.29 -16.32 -9.72
C MET A 82 -1.22 -16.19 -9.45
N ASN A 83 -1.97 -17.27 -9.66
CA ASN A 83 -3.43 -17.27 -9.52
C ASN A 83 -3.93 -17.76 -8.16
N GLN A 84 -3.03 -18.07 -7.20
CA GLN A 84 -3.39 -18.63 -5.91
C GLN A 84 -4.42 -17.79 -5.15
N PHE A 85 -4.35 -16.46 -5.29
CA PHE A 85 -5.23 -15.52 -4.58
C PHE A 85 -6.45 -15.07 -5.41
N ARG A 86 -6.68 -15.66 -6.58
CA ARG A 86 -7.91 -15.41 -7.36
C ARG A 86 -9.09 -16.09 -6.68
N ILE A 87 -9.71 -15.39 -5.75
CA ILE A 87 -10.88 -15.87 -5.03
C ILE A 87 -12.18 -15.40 -5.70
N PRO A 88 -13.24 -16.23 -5.69
CA PRO A 88 -14.57 -15.83 -6.11
C PRO A 88 -15.09 -14.60 -5.33
N ARG A 89 -15.77 -13.68 -6.02
CA ARG A 89 -16.31 -12.45 -5.40
C ARG A 89 -17.23 -12.73 -4.21
N ASN A 90 -17.99 -13.82 -4.24
CA ASN A 90 -18.89 -14.22 -3.14
C ASN A 90 -18.15 -14.63 -1.86
N ARG A 91 -16.82 -14.84 -1.90
CA ARG A 91 -15.98 -15.11 -0.72
C ARG A 91 -15.27 -13.87 -0.19
N ILE A 92 -15.35 -12.74 -0.89
CA ILE A 92 -14.74 -11.48 -0.45
C ILE A 92 -15.64 -10.89 0.63
N VAL A 93 -15.10 -10.73 1.84
CA VAL A 93 -15.80 -10.04 2.92
C VAL A 93 -15.57 -8.54 2.77
N HIS A 94 -16.65 -7.79 2.59
CA HIS A 94 -16.62 -6.34 2.53
C HIS A 94 -17.03 -5.77 3.90
N GLY A 95 -16.22 -4.84 4.42
CA GLY A 95 -16.48 -4.18 5.70
C GLY A 95 -15.88 -4.92 6.90
N LEU A 96 -16.55 -4.81 8.04
CA LEU A 96 -16.08 -5.35 9.31
C LEU A 96 -16.25 -6.87 9.37
N LEU A 97 -15.19 -7.57 9.79
CA LEU A 97 -15.27 -9.00 10.05
C LEU A 97 -16.12 -9.30 11.28
N PRO A 98 -16.82 -10.45 11.32
CA PRO A 98 -17.52 -10.90 12.51
C PRO A 98 -16.58 -10.94 13.73
N GLY A 99 -17.03 -10.37 14.86
CA GLY A 99 -16.27 -10.37 16.11
C GLY A 99 -15.26 -9.24 16.28
N VAL A 100 -15.15 -8.30 15.33
CA VAL A 100 -14.30 -7.11 15.52
C VAL A 100 -14.82 -6.25 16.68
N LYS A 101 -13.91 -5.87 17.59
CA LYS A 101 -14.23 -5.04 18.76
C LYS A 101 -13.86 -3.59 18.47
N LEU A 102 -14.85 -2.79 18.07
CA LEU A 102 -14.63 -1.36 17.79
C LEU A 102 -14.63 -0.47 19.04
N ASP A 103 -15.09 -1.00 20.18
CA ASP A 103 -15.22 -0.25 21.44
C ASP A 103 -14.05 -0.49 22.39
N VAL A 104 -13.01 -1.18 21.92
CA VAL A 104 -11.80 -1.46 22.70
C VAL A 104 -10.70 -0.52 22.25
N VAL A 105 -9.99 0.05 23.22
CA VAL A 105 -8.77 0.82 22.95
C VAL A 105 -7.64 -0.17 22.67
N PHE A 106 -7.13 -0.16 21.44
CA PHE A 106 -5.89 -0.83 21.11
C PHE A 106 -4.74 0.16 21.27
N PRO A 107 -3.66 -0.17 22.02
CA PRO A 107 -2.49 0.68 22.10
C PRO A 107 -1.99 1.08 20.71
N GLY A 108 -1.78 2.38 20.49
CA GLY A 108 -1.40 2.95 19.18
C GLY A 108 -2.56 3.37 18.28
N PHE A 109 -3.82 3.06 18.63
CA PHE A 109 -5.00 3.46 17.86
C PHE A 109 -5.89 4.41 18.67
N PRO A 110 -6.03 5.68 18.25
CA PRO A 110 -6.86 6.64 18.99
C PRO A 110 -8.36 6.33 18.83
N THR A 111 -9.14 6.62 19.87
CA THR A 111 -10.61 6.56 19.82
C THR A 111 -11.21 7.69 20.64
N LEU A 112 -12.27 8.30 20.12
CA LEU A 112 -13.05 9.33 20.83
C LEU A 112 -14.23 8.74 21.61
N LYS A 113 -14.47 7.42 21.53
CA LYS A 113 -15.67 6.78 22.09
C LYS A 113 -15.82 6.91 23.60
N HIS A 114 -14.71 6.96 24.33
CA HIS A 114 -14.71 7.02 25.80
C HIS A 114 -14.67 8.43 26.35
N ILE A 115 -14.67 9.45 25.48
CA ILE A 115 -14.66 10.86 25.88
C ILE A 115 -16.01 11.45 25.49
N PRO A 116 -16.88 11.81 26.45
CA PRO A 116 -18.14 12.50 26.12
C PRO A 116 -17.84 13.83 25.41
N HIS A 117 -18.38 14.00 24.20
CA HIS A 117 -18.14 15.20 23.40
C HIS A 117 -19.32 15.54 22.47
N ILE A 118 -19.38 16.79 22.06
CA ILE A 118 -20.23 17.29 20.98
C ILE A 118 -19.32 17.65 19.80
N ALA A 119 -19.76 17.37 18.58
CA ALA A 119 -19.00 17.65 17.36
C ALA A 119 -19.79 18.57 16.43
N GLU A 120 -19.16 19.64 15.95
CA GLU A 120 -19.80 20.65 15.10
C GLU A 120 -18.82 21.23 14.07
N LEU A 121 -19.32 21.54 12.86
CA LEU A 121 -18.51 22.12 11.78
C LEU A 121 -18.46 23.64 11.89
N LEU A 122 -17.28 24.18 12.19
CA LEU A 122 -17.09 25.62 12.42
C LEU A 122 -15.87 26.15 11.67
N PHE A 123 -15.91 27.42 11.27
CA PHE A 123 -14.71 28.17 10.88
C PHE A 123 -13.97 28.59 12.14
N ALA A 124 -12.78 28.01 12.36
CA ALA A 124 -12.03 28.18 13.60
C ALA A 124 -10.53 28.40 13.37
N ASP A 125 -10.12 28.76 12.15
CA ASP A 125 -8.73 29.06 11.77
C ASP A 125 -7.71 28.00 12.25
N ILE A 126 -8.10 26.71 12.20
CA ILE A 126 -7.26 25.61 12.68
C ILE A 126 -5.99 25.53 11.83
N LYS A 127 -4.83 25.58 12.51
CA LYS A 127 -3.51 25.50 11.90
C LYS A 127 -2.86 24.15 12.17
N LEU A 128 -3.01 23.21 11.23
CA LEU A 128 -2.32 21.91 11.27
C LEU A 128 -0.90 21.99 10.68
N PHE A 129 -0.70 22.88 9.71
CA PHE A 129 0.59 23.08 9.02
C PHE A 129 1.06 24.53 9.18
N GLN A 130 1.52 25.17 8.11
CA GLN A 130 2.13 26.50 8.17
C GLN A 130 1.12 27.65 8.27
N GLN A 131 -0.07 27.50 7.68
CA GLN A 131 -1.11 28.54 7.62
C GLN A 131 -2.44 28.04 8.19
N PRO A 132 -3.26 28.92 8.80
CA PRO A 132 -4.62 28.60 9.22
C PRO A 132 -5.53 28.13 8.07
N SER A 133 -6.40 27.16 8.35
CA SER A 133 -7.43 26.72 7.41
C SER A 133 -8.44 27.83 7.16
N LYS A 134 -8.78 28.05 5.88
CA LYS A 134 -9.90 28.92 5.46
C LYS A 134 -11.25 28.20 5.39
N ASN A 135 -11.25 26.88 5.60
CA ASN A 135 -12.43 26.03 5.54
C ASN A 135 -12.87 25.62 6.95
N GLN A 136 -14.13 25.18 7.07
CA GLN A 136 -14.64 24.63 8.32
C GLN A 136 -13.84 23.40 8.76
N SER A 137 -13.68 23.26 10.07
CA SER A 137 -13.10 22.08 10.71
C SER A 137 -14.13 21.44 11.64
N MET A 138 -14.02 20.13 11.86
CA MET A 138 -14.82 19.44 12.88
C MET A 138 -14.25 19.79 14.26
N ILE A 139 -14.99 20.59 15.01
CA ILE A 139 -14.61 21.03 16.36
C ILE A 139 -15.29 20.12 17.38
N LEU A 140 -14.49 19.58 18.30
CA LEU A 140 -14.96 18.74 19.39
C LEU A 140 -15.02 19.56 20.68
N LYS A 141 -16.21 19.66 21.28
CA LYS A 141 -16.40 20.20 22.62
C LYS A 141 -16.50 19.04 23.60
N ILE A 142 -15.48 18.86 24.42
CA ILE A 142 -15.44 17.80 25.43
C ILE A 142 -16.35 18.22 26.61
N GLY A 143 -17.19 17.32 27.08
CA GLY A 143 -18.06 17.55 28.24
C GLY A 143 -17.26 17.73 29.54
N ASN A 144 -17.92 18.17 30.63
CA ASN A 144 -17.22 18.34 31.90
C ASN A 144 -16.67 16.99 32.41
N ARG A 145 -15.41 17.00 32.87
CA ARG A 145 -14.68 15.83 33.37
C ARG A 145 -14.23 16.11 34.80
N PRO A 146 -15.01 15.72 35.82
CA PRO A 146 -14.71 15.96 37.23
C PRO A 146 -13.31 15.47 37.64
N GLU A 147 -12.83 14.40 37.00
CA GLU A 147 -11.50 13.83 37.23
C GLU A 147 -10.32 14.70 36.73
N LEU A 148 -10.60 15.73 35.92
CA LEU A 148 -9.61 16.70 35.45
C LEU A 148 -9.74 18.07 36.13
N GLU A 149 -10.76 18.26 36.98
CA GLU A 149 -10.88 19.45 37.81
C GLU A 149 -9.77 19.40 38.87
N LYS A 150 -8.88 20.40 38.86
CA LYS A 150 -7.83 20.52 39.89
C LYS A 150 -8.51 20.85 41.22
N ILE A 151 -8.21 20.05 42.25
CA ILE A 151 -8.54 20.34 43.65
C ILE A 151 -7.97 21.69 44.05
#